data_AF-A0A9K3LDG8-F1
#
_entry.id   AF-A0A9K3LDG8-F1
#
_cell.length_a   1.000
_cell.length_b   1.000
_cell.length_c   1.000
_cell.angle_alpha   90.00
_cell.angle_beta   90.00
_cell.angle_gamma   90.00
#
_symmetry.space_group_name_H-M   'P 1'
#
loop_
_entity.id
_entity.type
_entity.pdbx_description
1 polymer ?
#
loop_
_entity_poly.entity_id
_entity_poly.type
_entity_poly.pdbx_seq_one_letter_code
_entity_poly.pdbx_strand_id
1 'polypeptide(L)'
;MSLLVFAFFVALVLHQLLVLAVEREVRPSRSLRQMFAVKSKDSQSQQKSRTQGQRHCTTCQFPKHSWDTFPVSFHSGRPNTYGSSGLEWLPEDLEALSRYPLITLEKWHGSQAFSTNLCNQTGNCNAPSNIFYWEQDAWVSAATQLKAKNPNISVAVWMDTMLIYTGWTWPPPPSDRTVDFNRTLNPDIKAPCTTGYFRPAEFLESNPDEYLLMNSSGMPAIEPWSYCHIYDHTKARVREYWRDMCLNLTASGVIDGCGADFSSLERNRWGTHTTDYIRTNYGLDEVTAQAWNEGHRQMMVETTEALGEGGFLIGKDSFELGDHVNAVLQEGCPASNTTINMLRNLTATAERLGKRLIYQCHTNSPTESVQAAFLCGAGKDHYMTVGGWKGDKAGFPSHWIPEFEKPLGEPMIDCIYDRDSSMWSRLFQSGTHIWFNPTNNTGGVIWNTNTVHDS
;
A
#
# COMPACT_ATOMS: atom_id res chain seq x y z
N MET A 1 13.16 18.39 58.50
CA MET A 1 12.81 17.80 57.19
C MET A 1 11.30 17.63 57.15
N SER A 2 10.63 18.22 56.16
CA SER A 2 9.16 18.20 56.05
C SER A 2 8.67 16.82 55.61
N LEU A 3 7.42 16.48 55.99
CA LEU A 3 6.75 15.25 55.56
C LEU A 3 6.81 15.02 54.03
N LEU A 4 6.86 16.09 53.25
CA LEU A 4 6.99 16.02 51.79
C LEU A 4 8.29 15.36 51.32
N VAL A 5 9.42 15.66 51.99
CA VAL A 5 10.72 15.09 51.63
C VAL A 5 10.77 13.60 51.95
N PHE A 6 10.12 13.19 53.04
CA PHE A 6 10.03 11.78 53.42
C PHE A 6 9.13 10.99 52.44
N ALA A 7 7.98 11.54 52.05
CA ALA A 7 7.09 10.91 51.07
C ALA A 7 7.77 10.73 49.70
N PHE A 8 8.56 11.72 49.26
CA PHE A 8 9.30 11.63 48.00
C PHE A 8 10.39 10.56 48.04
N PHE A 9 11.09 10.43 49.17
CA PHE A 9 12.11 9.38 49.35
C PHE A 9 11.50 7.98 49.38
N VAL A 10 10.36 7.81 50.04
CA VAL A 10 9.64 6.52 50.07
C VAL A 10 9.14 6.12 48.69
N ALA A 11 8.61 7.07 47.91
CA ALA A 11 8.17 6.82 46.53
C ALA A 11 9.35 6.42 45.62
N LEU A 12 10.51 7.08 45.76
CA LEU A 12 11.71 6.77 44.98
C LEU A 12 12.25 5.36 45.29
N VAL A 13 12.28 4.98 46.57
CA VAL A 13 12.73 3.65 47.01
C VAL A 13 11.76 2.57 46.55
N LEU A 14 10.45 2.80 46.64
CA LEU A 14 9.44 1.86 46.14
C LEU A 14 9.54 1.69 44.62
N HIS A 15 9.79 2.78 43.87
CA HIS A 15 9.98 2.69 42.42
C HIS A 15 11.22 1.88 42.06
N GLN A 16 12.36 2.08 42.73
CA GLN A 16 13.56 1.28 42.47
C GLN A 16 13.40 -0.21 42.86
N LEU A 17 12.68 -0.50 43.95
CA LEU A 17 12.37 -1.88 44.33
C LEU A 17 11.44 -2.57 43.31
N LEU A 18 10.50 -1.82 42.72
CA LEU A 18 9.62 -2.34 41.67
C LEU A 18 10.40 -2.66 40.38
N VAL A 19 11.32 -1.77 39.98
CA VAL A 19 12.19 -2.00 38.80
C VAL A 19 13.08 -3.23 39.00
N LEU A 20 13.65 -3.40 40.19
CA LEU A 20 14.49 -4.57 40.51
C LEU A 20 13.68 -5.88 40.64
N ALA A 21 12.39 -5.81 41.01
CA ALA A 21 11.51 -6.97 41.04
C ALA A 21 11.14 -7.44 39.63
N VAL A 22 10.84 -6.50 38.72
CA VAL A 22 10.52 -6.80 37.31
C VAL A 22 11.73 -7.36 36.57
N GLU A 23 12.95 -6.90 36.86
CA GLU A 23 14.18 -7.46 36.26
C GLU A 23 14.53 -8.87 36.76
N ARG A 24 13.97 -9.33 37.90
CA ARG A 24 14.20 -10.68 38.43
C ARG A 24 13.25 -11.75 37.89
N GLU A 25 12.08 -11.37 37.37
CA GLU A 25 11.11 -12.32 36.80
C GLU A 25 11.36 -12.64 35.31
N VAL A 26 12.22 -11.89 34.62
CA VAL A 26 12.59 -12.14 33.22
C VAL A 26 14.01 -12.68 33.12
N ARG A 27 14.27 -13.83 33.75
CA ARG A 27 15.44 -14.67 33.42
C ARG A 27 14.96 -16.06 32.98
N PRO A 28 14.97 -16.37 31.68
CA PRO A 28 14.62 -17.71 31.23
C PRO A 28 15.62 -18.71 31.80
N SER A 29 15.08 -19.78 32.40
CA SER A 29 15.88 -20.85 32.99
C SER A 29 16.82 -21.46 31.93
N ARG A 30 18.07 -21.70 32.32
CA ARG A 30 19.14 -22.25 31.47
C ARG A 30 18.92 -23.70 31.01
N SER A 31 17.76 -24.31 31.24
CA SER A 31 17.51 -25.74 30.97
C SER A 31 16.73 -26.06 29.69
N LEU A 32 16.23 -25.06 28.94
CA LEU A 32 15.48 -25.28 27.69
C LEU A 32 16.30 -25.11 26.39
N ARG A 33 17.63 -24.94 26.49
CA ARG A 33 18.52 -24.80 25.31
C ARG A 33 19.07 -26.13 24.74
N GLN A 34 18.69 -27.28 25.29
CA GLN A 34 19.21 -28.58 24.84
C GLN A 34 18.18 -29.54 24.22
N MET A 35 16.91 -29.15 24.06
CA MET A 35 15.88 -30.03 23.45
C MET A 35 15.46 -29.69 22.02
N PHE A 36 16.01 -28.65 21.39
CA PHE A 36 15.75 -28.31 19.97
C PHE A 36 17.02 -28.18 19.14
N ALA A 37 17.92 -29.15 19.26
CA ALA A 37 19.10 -29.27 18.39
C ALA A 37 18.99 -30.52 17.48
N VAL A 38 17.83 -30.72 16.85
CA VAL A 38 17.78 -31.50 15.59
C VAL A 38 18.10 -30.50 14.48
N LYS A 39 19.39 -30.34 14.17
CA LYS A 39 19.79 -29.68 12.93
C LYS A 39 19.30 -30.57 11.78
N SER A 40 18.16 -30.23 11.19
CA SER A 40 17.78 -30.83 9.91
C SER A 40 18.84 -30.44 8.87
N LYS A 41 19.19 -31.37 7.98
CA LYS A 41 20.16 -31.12 6.91
C LYS A 41 19.72 -29.96 5.99
N ASP A 42 18.44 -29.58 6.02
CA ASP A 42 17.88 -28.47 5.24
C ASP A 42 18.34 -27.09 5.73
N SER A 43 18.75 -26.95 6.99
CA SER A 43 19.21 -25.64 7.51
C SER A 43 20.60 -25.26 6.98
N GLN A 44 21.41 -26.21 6.52
CA GLN A 44 22.75 -25.94 5.99
C GLN A 44 22.77 -25.63 4.48
N SER A 45 21.77 -26.08 3.72
CA SER A 45 21.65 -25.70 2.30
C SER A 45 21.11 -24.27 2.15
N GLN A 46 20.16 -23.86 2.99
CA GLN A 46 19.62 -22.49 3.00
C GLN A 46 20.65 -21.44 3.43
N GLN A 47 21.60 -21.79 4.30
CA GLN A 47 22.62 -20.84 4.77
C GLN A 47 23.69 -20.52 3.71
N LYS A 48 23.90 -21.38 2.70
CA LYS A 48 24.85 -21.13 1.59
C LYS A 48 24.28 -20.21 0.50
N SER A 49 22.98 -19.95 0.49
CA SER A 49 22.31 -19.00 -0.42
C SER A 49 22.46 -17.52 0.04
N ARG A 50 22.72 -17.29 1.33
CA ARG A 50 22.72 -15.95 1.97
C ARG A 50 23.89 -15.02 1.60
N THR A 51 24.79 -15.42 0.70
CA THR A 51 25.83 -14.53 0.15
C THR A 51 25.52 -14.04 -1.27
N GLN A 52 24.34 -14.32 -1.83
CA GLN A 52 23.85 -13.48 -2.92
C GLN A 52 23.68 -12.07 -2.37
N GLY A 53 24.51 -11.13 -2.85
CA GLY A 53 24.51 -9.74 -2.38
C GLY A 53 23.09 -9.20 -2.34
N GLN A 54 22.74 -8.49 -1.26
CA GLN A 54 21.42 -7.92 -1.09
C GLN A 54 21.01 -7.20 -2.37
N ARG A 55 19.97 -7.72 -3.02
CA ARG A 55 19.42 -7.11 -4.24
C ARG A 55 18.72 -5.83 -3.81
N HIS A 56 19.30 -4.70 -4.18
CA HIS A 56 18.70 -3.39 -3.99
C HIS A 56 18.17 -2.87 -5.32
N CYS A 57 17.07 -2.12 -5.28
CA CYS A 57 16.60 -1.44 -6.46
C CYS A 57 17.50 -0.23 -6.77
N THR A 58 18.24 -0.29 -7.86
CA THR A 58 19.19 0.78 -8.25
C THR A 58 18.57 1.88 -9.11
N THR A 59 17.36 1.65 -9.60
CA THR A 59 16.63 2.55 -10.51
C THR A 59 15.40 3.17 -9.87
N CYS A 60 15.02 2.72 -8.68
CA CYS A 60 13.84 3.21 -7.99
C CYS A 60 14.05 4.66 -7.58
N GLN A 61 12.99 5.44 -7.73
CA GLN A 61 12.93 6.80 -7.25
C GLN A 61 11.69 7.03 -6.38
N PHE A 62 11.88 7.75 -5.28
CA PHE A 62 10.77 8.35 -4.56
C PHE A 62 10.08 9.42 -5.41
N PRO A 63 8.78 9.66 -5.21
CA PRO A 63 8.07 10.73 -5.89
C PRO A 63 8.69 12.08 -5.55
N LYS A 64 8.73 12.96 -6.55
CA LYS A 64 9.15 14.35 -6.37
C LYS A 64 8.00 15.14 -5.78
N HIS A 65 8.02 15.32 -4.46
CA HIS A 65 7.10 16.24 -3.79
C HIS A 65 7.43 17.68 -4.18
N SER A 66 6.40 18.46 -4.45
CA SER A 66 6.46 19.91 -4.57
C SER A 66 5.21 20.52 -3.97
N TRP A 67 5.34 21.73 -3.42
CA TRP A 67 4.23 22.57 -3.04
C TRP A 67 3.90 23.62 -4.10
N ASP A 68 4.55 23.63 -5.27
CA ASP A 68 4.25 24.60 -6.34
C ASP A 68 2.77 24.57 -6.73
N THR A 69 2.18 23.38 -6.75
CA THR A 69 0.74 23.13 -6.96
C THR A 69 0.21 22.17 -5.89
N PHE A 70 -1.07 21.80 -5.97
CA PHE A 70 -1.67 20.83 -5.06
C PHE A 70 -0.92 19.47 -5.19
N PRO A 71 -0.43 18.85 -4.09
CA PRO A 71 0.24 17.57 -4.18
C PRO A 71 -0.78 16.43 -4.32
N VAL A 72 -0.83 15.84 -5.52
CA VAL A 72 -1.81 14.80 -5.87
C VAL A 72 -1.08 13.55 -6.33
N SER A 73 -1.61 12.38 -6.00
CA SER A 73 -1.22 11.10 -6.61
C SER A 73 -2.43 10.40 -7.23
N PHE A 74 -2.17 9.39 -8.04
CA PHE A 74 -3.22 8.60 -8.67
C PHE A 74 -3.13 7.14 -8.24
N HIS A 75 -4.27 6.53 -8.00
CA HIS A 75 -4.40 5.11 -7.71
C HIS A 75 -5.56 4.52 -8.50
N SER A 76 -5.26 3.69 -9.50
CA SER A 76 -6.26 2.90 -10.20
C SER A 76 -5.63 1.80 -11.03
N GLY A 77 -6.47 0.90 -11.53
CA GLY A 77 -6.08 -0.13 -12.48
C GLY A 77 -7.00 -0.11 -13.69
N ARG A 78 -6.47 -0.42 -14.86
CA ARG A 78 -7.27 -0.55 -16.07
C ARG A 78 -7.28 -2.00 -16.51
N PRO A 79 -8.42 -2.71 -16.37
CA PRO A 79 -8.50 -4.13 -16.72
C PRO A 79 -8.11 -4.37 -18.17
N ASN A 80 -8.66 -3.55 -19.07
CA ASN A 80 -8.35 -3.58 -20.48
C ASN A 80 -7.15 -2.69 -20.80
N THR A 81 -6.28 -3.21 -21.65
CA THR A 81 -5.19 -2.50 -22.30
C THR A 81 -5.54 -2.31 -23.78
N TYR A 82 -4.92 -1.33 -24.42
CA TYR A 82 -5.29 -0.90 -25.79
C TYR A 82 -4.14 -1.11 -26.77
N GLY A 83 -4.39 -0.70 -28.02
CA GLY A 83 -3.44 -0.59 -29.12
C GLY A 83 -3.01 -1.91 -29.75
N SER A 84 -1.99 -1.86 -30.62
CA SER A 84 -1.58 -3.00 -31.44
C SER A 84 -0.86 -4.10 -30.66
N SER A 85 -0.23 -3.75 -29.53
CA SER A 85 0.32 -4.77 -28.62
C SER A 85 -0.71 -5.22 -27.59
N GLY A 86 -1.83 -4.50 -27.43
CA GLY A 86 -2.79 -4.81 -26.38
C GLY A 86 -2.18 -4.59 -24.99
N LEU A 87 -1.21 -3.67 -24.86
CA LEU A 87 -0.56 -3.27 -23.60
C LEU A 87 -0.41 -1.74 -23.50
N GLU A 88 -0.99 -0.99 -24.44
CA GLU A 88 -0.88 0.47 -24.50
C GLU A 88 -1.96 1.17 -23.65
N TRP A 89 -1.62 2.34 -23.12
CA TRP A 89 -2.60 3.30 -22.62
C TRP A 89 -3.36 3.96 -23.79
N LEU A 90 -4.58 4.43 -23.53
CA LEU A 90 -5.16 5.44 -24.42
C LEU A 90 -4.31 6.72 -24.36
N PRO A 91 -4.08 7.43 -25.49
CA PRO A 91 -3.27 8.65 -25.49
C PRO A 91 -3.72 9.70 -24.48
N GLU A 92 -5.03 9.91 -24.34
CA GLU A 92 -5.62 10.86 -23.39
C GLU A 92 -5.42 10.45 -21.93
N ASP A 93 -5.47 9.15 -21.63
CA ASP A 93 -5.17 8.62 -20.30
C ASP A 93 -3.68 8.82 -19.98
N LEU A 94 -2.79 8.49 -20.91
CA LEU A 94 -1.35 8.66 -20.72
C LEU A 94 -0.99 10.13 -20.47
N GLU A 95 -1.61 11.05 -21.21
CA GLU A 95 -1.45 12.49 -21.01
C GLU A 95 -1.90 12.90 -19.60
N ALA A 96 -3.11 12.51 -19.18
CA ALA A 96 -3.62 12.85 -17.85
C ALA A 96 -2.78 12.24 -16.73
N LEU A 97 -2.42 10.96 -16.84
CA LEU A 97 -1.63 10.24 -15.85
C LEU A 97 -0.22 10.81 -15.71
N SER A 98 0.40 11.28 -16.80
CA SER A 98 1.76 11.82 -16.75
C SER A 98 1.93 13.08 -15.90
N ARG A 99 0.83 13.70 -15.46
CA ARG A 99 0.80 14.88 -14.59
C ARG A 99 1.00 14.55 -13.12
N TYR A 100 0.68 13.33 -12.69
CA TYR A 100 0.84 12.94 -11.29
C TYR A 100 2.32 12.61 -11.00
N PRO A 101 2.92 13.10 -9.90
CA PRO A 101 4.27 12.71 -9.48
C PRO A 101 4.35 11.26 -8.97
N LEU A 102 3.22 10.69 -8.54
CA LEU A 102 3.12 9.33 -8.02
C LEU A 102 1.88 8.64 -8.61
N ILE A 103 2.09 7.44 -9.15
CA ILE A 103 1.04 6.54 -9.61
C ILE A 103 1.18 5.20 -8.91
N THR A 104 0.06 4.72 -8.37
CA THR A 104 -0.10 3.35 -7.89
C THR A 104 -1.00 2.60 -8.87
N LEU A 105 -0.45 1.67 -9.63
CA LEU A 105 -1.20 0.79 -10.51
C LEU A 105 -1.84 -0.32 -9.69
N GLU A 106 -3.17 -0.33 -9.63
CA GLU A 106 -3.92 -1.32 -8.86
C GLU A 106 -3.75 -2.74 -9.43
N LYS A 107 -3.91 -3.77 -8.58
CA LYS A 107 -3.71 -5.20 -8.95
C LYS A 107 -4.52 -5.66 -10.16
N TRP A 108 -5.61 -4.95 -10.47
CA TRP A 108 -6.50 -5.22 -11.59
C TRP A 108 -6.03 -4.67 -12.93
N HIS A 109 -4.93 -3.91 -12.97
CA HIS A 109 -4.39 -3.38 -14.21
C HIS A 109 -3.89 -4.52 -15.11
N GLY A 110 -4.39 -4.58 -16.34
CA GLY A 110 -4.09 -5.65 -17.28
C GLY A 110 -4.77 -6.98 -16.97
N SER A 111 -5.71 -7.02 -16.01
CA SER A 111 -6.45 -8.26 -15.68
C SER A 111 -7.24 -8.84 -16.86
N GLN A 112 -7.46 -8.03 -17.90
CA GLN A 112 -8.12 -8.40 -19.15
C GLN A 112 -7.23 -8.04 -20.36
N ALA A 113 -5.91 -8.01 -20.17
CA ALA A 113 -4.96 -7.74 -21.24
C ALA A 113 -4.87 -8.93 -22.20
N PHE A 114 -5.38 -8.72 -23.41
CA PHE A 114 -5.29 -9.67 -24.52
C PHE A 114 -4.81 -8.93 -25.76
N SER A 115 -4.07 -9.61 -26.64
CA SER A 115 -3.69 -9.02 -27.93
C SER A 115 -4.94 -8.80 -28.78
N THR A 116 -5.42 -7.55 -28.81
CA THR A 116 -6.68 -7.14 -29.48
C THR A 116 -6.56 -6.97 -30.98
N ASN A 117 -5.51 -7.44 -31.65
CA ASN A 117 -5.42 -7.37 -33.13
C ASN A 117 -6.57 -8.11 -33.86
N LEU A 118 -7.53 -8.72 -33.14
CA LEU A 118 -8.75 -9.32 -33.67
C LEU A 118 -10.04 -9.00 -32.89
N CYS A 119 -10.00 -8.19 -31.81
CA CYS A 119 -11.22 -7.64 -31.21
C CYS A 119 -11.46 -6.26 -31.81
N ASN A 120 -12.15 -6.19 -32.95
CA ASN A 120 -12.62 -4.89 -33.44
C ASN A 120 -13.44 -4.20 -32.34
N GLN A 121 -13.44 -2.86 -32.32
CA GLN A 121 -14.14 -1.98 -31.36
C GLN A 121 -15.66 -2.28 -31.18
N THR A 122 -16.20 -3.24 -31.91
CA THR A 122 -17.56 -3.80 -31.83
C THR A 122 -17.72 -4.93 -30.81
N GLY A 123 -16.67 -5.32 -30.08
CA GLY A 123 -16.76 -6.32 -28.99
C GLY A 123 -16.82 -7.78 -29.46
N ASN A 124 -16.43 -8.07 -30.71
CA ASN A 124 -16.41 -9.43 -31.24
C ASN A 124 -14.98 -10.01 -31.20
N CYS A 125 -14.70 -10.87 -30.22
CA CYS A 125 -13.35 -11.37 -29.89
C CYS A 125 -13.05 -12.79 -30.39
N ASN A 126 -13.53 -13.17 -31.58
CA ASN A 126 -13.36 -14.51 -32.16
C ASN A 126 -11.99 -14.74 -32.84
N ALA A 127 -10.91 -14.27 -32.22
CA ALA A 127 -9.55 -14.44 -32.70
C ALA A 127 -9.02 -15.87 -32.41
N PRO A 128 -8.56 -16.64 -33.41
CA PRO A 128 -8.04 -18.00 -33.20
C PRO A 128 -6.63 -18.07 -32.58
N SER A 129 -5.99 -16.93 -32.25
CA SER A 129 -4.66 -16.89 -31.61
C SER A 129 -4.63 -15.83 -30.51
N ASN A 130 -5.38 -16.06 -29.43
CA ASN A 130 -5.37 -15.18 -28.27
C ASN A 130 -4.03 -15.30 -27.53
N ILE A 131 -3.11 -14.38 -27.80
CA ILE A 131 -1.95 -14.15 -26.94
C ILE A 131 -2.48 -13.40 -25.73
N PHE A 132 -2.41 -14.07 -24.59
CA PHE A 132 -2.73 -13.52 -23.28
C PHE A 132 -1.45 -12.89 -22.69
N TYR A 133 -1.59 -11.78 -21.95
CA TYR A 133 -0.49 -11.10 -21.27
C TYR A 133 -0.60 -11.16 -19.75
N TRP A 134 0.48 -11.57 -19.09
CA TRP A 134 0.57 -11.55 -17.64
C TRP A 134 0.37 -10.13 -17.09
N GLU A 135 -0.35 -9.99 -15.98
CA GLU A 135 -0.61 -8.69 -15.37
C GLU A 135 0.68 -7.91 -15.08
N GLN A 136 1.74 -8.61 -14.71
CA GLN A 136 3.05 -8.00 -14.50
C GLN A 136 3.65 -7.40 -15.76
N ASP A 137 3.44 -8.04 -16.92
CA ASP A 137 3.91 -7.51 -18.20
C ASP A 137 3.11 -6.25 -18.56
N ALA A 138 1.81 -6.24 -18.25
CA ALA A 138 0.98 -5.06 -18.39
C ALA A 138 1.42 -3.91 -17.47
N TRP A 139 1.72 -4.19 -16.19
CA TRP A 139 2.28 -3.18 -15.28
C TRP A 139 3.59 -2.59 -15.79
N VAL A 140 4.53 -3.43 -16.22
CA VAL A 140 5.83 -2.97 -16.75
C VAL A 140 5.64 -2.16 -18.03
N SER A 141 4.77 -2.59 -18.95
CA SER A 141 4.43 -1.83 -20.16
C SER A 141 3.82 -0.46 -19.84
N ALA A 142 2.85 -0.42 -18.92
CA ALA A 142 2.18 0.80 -18.50
C ALA A 142 3.16 1.78 -17.84
N ALA A 143 4.00 1.30 -16.93
CA ALA A 143 5.03 2.09 -16.27
C ALA A 143 6.08 2.62 -17.26
N THR A 144 6.47 1.81 -18.25
CA THR A 144 7.39 2.22 -19.33
C THR A 144 6.84 3.41 -20.11
N GLN A 145 5.57 3.34 -20.52
CA GLN A 145 4.91 4.44 -21.23
C GLN A 145 4.83 5.72 -20.38
N LEU A 146 4.49 5.57 -19.10
CA LEU A 146 4.43 6.69 -18.15
C LEU A 146 5.80 7.35 -17.99
N LYS A 147 6.87 6.57 -17.76
CA LYS A 147 8.23 7.11 -17.61
C LYS A 147 8.79 7.68 -18.91
N ALA A 148 8.42 7.14 -20.07
CA ALA A 148 8.78 7.72 -21.36
C ALA A 148 8.16 9.11 -21.55
N LYS A 149 6.92 9.31 -21.06
CA LYS A 149 6.22 10.60 -21.11
C LYS A 149 6.71 11.58 -20.03
N ASN A 150 6.92 11.10 -18.80
CA ASN A 150 7.44 11.88 -17.68
C ASN A 150 8.44 11.01 -16.87
N PRO A 151 9.76 11.15 -17.10
CA PRO A 151 10.76 10.31 -16.41
C PRO A 151 10.86 10.57 -14.90
N ASN A 152 10.25 11.65 -14.39
CA ASN A 152 10.23 11.97 -12.97
C ASN A 152 9.09 11.31 -12.19
N ILE A 153 8.17 10.62 -12.87
CA ILE A 153 7.05 9.93 -12.23
C ILE A 153 7.55 8.74 -11.44
N SER A 154 7.03 8.57 -10.22
CA SER A 154 7.21 7.34 -9.46
C SER A 154 6.04 6.42 -9.69
N VAL A 155 6.31 5.15 -10.01
CA VAL A 155 5.28 4.15 -10.28
C VAL A 155 5.41 3.00 -9.29
N ALA A 156 4.34 2.69 -8.57
CA ALA A 156 4.22 1.49 -7.77
C ALA A 156 3.13 0.56 -8.30
N VAL A 157 3.28 -0.73 -8.04
CA VAL A 157 2.32 -1.77 -8.41
C VAL A 157 1.70 -2.38 -7.17
N TRP A 158 0.38 -2.30 -7.06
CA TRP A 158 -0.37 -2.76 -5.89
C TRP A 158 -0.55 -4.27 -5.95
N MET A 159 -0.02 -4.97 -4.95
CA MET A 159 -0.12 -6.43 -4.83
C MET A 159 -0.60 -6.77 -3.42
N ASP A 160 -1.17 -7.95 -3.26
CA ASP A 160 -1.66 -8.39 -1.96
C ASP A 160 -0.60 -9.14 -1.18
N THR A 161 -0.49 -8.81 0.09
CA THR A 161 0.48 -9.43 1.01
C THR A 161 -0.08 -10.63 1.74
N MET A 162 -1.40 -10.80 1.78
CA MET A 162 -2.08 -11.84 2.54
C MET A 162 -2.75 -12.84 1.60
N LEU A 163 -3.42 -12.36 0.57
CA LEU A 163 -4.29 -13.12 -0.31
C LEU A 163 -3.58 -13.56 -1.58
N ILE A 164 -3.87 -14.78 -1.98
CA ILE A 164 -3.44 -15.35 -3.25
C ILE A 164 -4.66 -15.37 -4.17
N TYR A 165 -4.60 -14.55 -5.21
CA TYR A 165 -5.66 -14.42 -6.21
C TYR A 165 -5.53 -15.49 -7.29
N THR A 166 -6.36 -16.52 -7.23
CA THR A 166 -6.16 -17.74 -8.05
C THR A 166 -7.23 -17.93 -9.11
N GLY A 167 -8.27 -17.11 -9.08
CA GLY A 167 -9.28 -17.11 -10.12
C GLY A 167 -8.86 -16.15 -11.22
N TRP A 168 -8.75 -16.66 -12.44
CA TRP A 168 -8.79 -15.83 -13.64
C TRP A 168 -10.03 -16.16 -14.45
N THR A 169 -10.48 -15.18 -15.22
CA THR A 169 -11.67 -15.32 -16.09
C THR A 169 -11.21 -15.64 -17.51
N TRP A 170 -11.51 -16.84 -18.03
CA TRP A 170 -11.22 -17.18 -19.42
C TRP A 170 -12.29 -18.04 -20.10
N PRO A 171 -12.81 -17.63 -21.27
CA PRO A 171 -12.75 -16.27 -21.82
C PRO A 171 -13.46 -15.27 -20.88
N PRO A 172 -13.22 -13.94 -20.99
CA PRO A 172 -14.05 -12.97 -20.29
C PRO A 172 -15.52 -13.26 -20.64
N PRO A 173 -16.41 -13.45 -19.64
CA PRO A 173 -17.78 -13.80 -19.94
C PRO A 173 -18.43 -12.67 -20.75
N PRO A 174 -19.39 -12.99 -21.63
CA PRO A 174 -20.32 -11.98 -22.12
C PRO A 174 -20.92 -11.27 -20.90
N SER A 175 -21.24 -9.98 -21.03
CA SER A 175 -21.69 -9.11 -19.93
C SER A 175 -22.93 -9.60 -19.14
N ASP A 176 -23.53 -10.73 -19.53
CA ASP A 176 -24.74 -11.33 -18.97
C ASP A 176 -24.55 -12.64 -18.18
N ARG A 177 -23.33 -13.22 -18.09
CA ARG A 177 -23.11 -14.47 -17.33
C ARG A 177 -22.44 -14.26 -15.97
N THR A 178 -22.84 -15.11 -15.03
CA THR A 178 -22.05 -15.44 -13.84
C THR A 178 -20.65 -15.80 -14.30
N VAL A 179 -19.66 -15.05 -13.85
CA VAL A 179 -18.26 -15.22 -14.23
C VAL A 179 -17.80 -16.60 -13.79
N ASP A 180 -17.55 -17.50 -14.74
CA ASP A 180 -16.89 -18.77 -14.46
C ASP A 180 -15.42 -18.47 -14.17
N PHE A 181 -15.09 -18.47 -12.88
CA PHE A 181 -13.71 -18.38 -12.41
C PHE A 181 -13.02 -19.72 -12.60
N ASN A 182 -11.72 -19.71 -12.93
CA ASN A 182 -10.95 -20.94 -12.83
C ASN A 182 -10.88 -21.39 -11.36
N ARG A 183 -11.56 -22.50 -11.06
CA ARG A 183 -11.65 -23.13 -9.73
C ARG A 183 -10.72 -24.32 -9.56
N THR A 184 -9.83 -24.56 -10.53
CA THR A 184 -8.93 -25.73 -10.53
C THR A 184 -8.01 -25.71 -9.32
N LEU A 185 -7.56 -24.52 -8.92
CA LEU A 185 -6.61 -24.32 -7.83
C LEU A 185 -7.30 -24.08 -6.49
N ASN A 186 -8.38 -23.30 -6.50
CA ASN A 186 -9.23 -23.03 -5.35
C ASN A 186 -10.71 -23.28 -5.70
N PRO A 187 -11.29 -24.44 -5.32
CA PRO A 187 -12.67 -24.77 -5.66
C PRO A 187 -13.72 -23.87 -4.98
N ASP A 188 -13.36 -23.27 -3.86
CA ASP A 188 -14.24 -22.48 -3.00
C ASP A 188 -14.16 -20.96 -3.26
N ILE A 189 -13.32 -20.55 -4.22
CA ILE A 189 -13.05 -19.15 -4.55
C ILE A 189 -14.32 -18.36 -4.89
N LYS A 190 -14.37 -17.09 -4.44
CA LYS A 190 -15.42 -16.13 -4.81
C LYS A 190 -14.87 -15.02 -5.70
N ALA A 191 -15.79 -14.28 -6.33
CA ALA A 191 -15.48 -13.18 -7.25
C ALA A 191 -14.49 -12.13 -6.72
N PRO A 192 -14.46 -11.76 -5.44
CA PRO A 192 -13.47 -10.81 -4.95
C PRO A 192 -12.03 -11.34 -4.97
N CYS A 193 -11.82 -12.65 -5.09
CA CYS A 193 -10.52 -13.32 -5.08
C CYS A 193 -9.93 -13.59 -6.49
N THR A 194 -10.46 -12.97 -7.53
CA THR A 194 -10.11 -13.38 -8.90
C THR A 194 -9.46 -12.26 -9.69
N THR A 195 -8.14 -12.20 -9.92
CA THR A 195 -7.55 -11.20 -10.85
C THR A 195 -7.62 -11.64 -12.31
N GLY A 196 -6.81 -11.04 -13.18
CA GLY A 196 -6.39 -11.69 -14.41
C GLY A 196 -5.37 -12.78 -14.11
N TYR A 197 -4.40 -12.92 -15.01
CA TYR A 197 -3.41 -13.97 -14.88
C TYR A 197 -2.15 -13.41 -14.24
N PHE A 198 -1.89 -13.92 -13.05
CA PHE A 198 -0.81 -13.47 -12.22
C PHE A 198 0.16 -14.62 -12.01
N ARG A 199 1.39 -14.52 -12.55
CA ARG A 199 2.39 -15.63 -12.46
C ARG A 199 2.54 -16.19 -11.03
N PRO A 200 2.56 -15.36 -9.97
CA PRO A 200 2.62 -15.84 -8.61
C PRO A 200 1.47 -16.74 -8.22
N ALA A 201 0.25 -16.43 -8.65
CA ALA A 201 -0.91 -17.26 -8.33
C ALA A 201 -0.73 -18.69 -8.85
N GLU A 202 -0.34 -18.86 -10.12
CA GLU A 202 -0.09 -20.19 -10.69
C GLU A 202 1.04 -20.94 -9.97
N PHE A 203 2.13 -20.25 -9.66
CA PHE A 203 3.27 -20.84 -8.97
C PHE A 203 2.91 -21.29 -7.56
N LEU A 204 2.28 -20.42 -6.76
CA LEU A 204 1.94 -20.68 -5.36
C LEU A 204 0.99 -21.87 -5.24
N GLU A 205 -0.01 -21.92 -6.11
CA GLU A 205 -1.01 -22.99 -6.12
C GLU A 205 -0.49 -24.32 -6.65
N SER A 206 0.56 -24.29 -7.48
CA SER A 206 1.26 -25.51 -7.89
C SER A 206 2.17 -26.06 -6.78
N ASN A 207 2.34 -25.32 -5.67
CA ASN A 207 3.22 -25.67 -4.55
C ASN A 207 2.52 -25.42 -3.18
N PRO A 208 1.32 -25.99 -2.96
CA PRO A 208 0.45 -25.54 -1.87
C PRO A 208 1.06 -25.79 -0.48
N ASP A 209 1.65 -26.96 -0.25
CA ASP A 209 2.31 -27.31 1.02
C ASP A 209 3.48 -26.37 1.35
N GLU A 210 4.06 -25.76 0.32
CA GLU A 210 5.23 -24.93 0.48
C GLU A 210 4.91 -23.49 0.86
N TYR A 211 3.86 -22.94 0.26
CA TYR A 211 3.56 -21.51 0.26
C TYR A 211 2.22 -21.13 0.89
N LEU A 212 1.25 -22.05 0.98
CA LEU A 212 -0.05 -21.77 1.57
C LEU A 212 -0.05 -22.04 3.07
N LEU A 213 -0.70 -21.14 3.80
CA LEU A 213 -0.96 -21.31 5.22
C LEU A 213 -1.95 -22.47 5.39
N MET A 214 -1.66 -23.39 6.30
CA MET A 214 -2.56 -24.51 6.62
C MET A 214 -3.29 -24.23 7.92
N ASN A 215 -4.60 -24.49 7.96
CA ASN A 215 -5.42 -24.40 9.15
C ASN A 215 -5.22 -25.61 10.08
N SER A 216 -5.83 -25.59 11.26
CA SER A 216 -5.70 -26.65 12.28
C SER A 216 -6.22 -28.03 11.81
N SER A 217 -6.99 -28.08 10.73
CA SER A 217 -7.48 -29.31 10.11
C SER A 217 -6.54 -29.85 9.02
N GLY A 218 -5.42 -29.17 8.74
CA GLY A 218 -4.48 -29.53 7.69
C GLY A 218 -4.93 -29.14 6.27
N MET A 219 -5.94 -28.28 6.14
CA MET A 219 -6.39 -27.75 4.85
C MET A 219 -5.83 -26.33 4.64
N PRO A 220 -5.69 -25.85 3.39
CA PRO A 220 -5.35 -24.45 3.15
C PRO A 220 -6.29 -23.50 3.90
N ALA A 221 -5.71 -22.52 4.57
CA ALA A 221 -6.44 -21.46 5.25
C ALA A 221 -7.05 -20.52 4.19
N ILE A 222 -8.28 -20.10 4.45
CA ILE A 222 -9.10 -19.33 3.52
C ILE A 222 -9.56 -18.05 4.23
N GLU A 223 -9.49 -16.93 3.52
CA GLU A 223 -10.02 -15.66 4.00
C GLU A 223 -11.57 -15.64 3.86
N PRO A 224 -12.34 -15.36 4.93
CA PRO A 224 -13.78 -15.60 4.99
C PRO A 224 -14.65 -14.72 4.07
N TRP A 225 -14.18 -13.58 3.57
CA TRP A 225 -14.94 -12.72 2.66
C TRP A 225 -14.78 -13.12 1.19
N SER A 226 -13.55 -13.20 0.70
CA SER A 226 -13.17 -13.44 -0.69
C SER A 226 -12.95 -14.92 -1.02
N TYR A 227 -12.70 -15.73 0.00
CA TYR A 227 -12.34 -17.14 -0.11
C TYR A 227 -10.99 -17.35 -0.80
N CYS A 228 -10.08 -16.38 -0.70
CA CYS A 228 -8.70 -16.54 -1.12
C CYS A 228 -7.90 -17.44 -0.19
N HIS A 229 -6.96 -18.21 -0.77
CA HIS A 229 -5.89 -18.82 0.01
C HIS A 229 -4.94 -17.75 0.55
N ILE A 230 -4.26 -18.09 1.65
CA ILE A 230 -3.41 -17.17 2.41
C ILE A 230 -1.94 -17.59 2.31
N TYR A 231 -1.03 -16.63 2.12
CA TYR A 231 0.42 -16.87 2.19
C TYR A 231 0.84 -17.40 3.57
N ASP A 232 1.70 -18.41 3.63
CA ASP A 232 2.28 -18.91 4.89
C ASP A 232 3.49 -18.09 5.34
N HIS A 233 3.25 -16.89 5.89
CA HIS A 233 4.32 -16.03 6.37
C HIS A 233 5.10 -16.58 7.59
N THR A 234 4.64 -17.69 8.20
CA THR A 234 5.42 -18.41 9.22
C THR A 234 6.74 -18.95 8.63
N LYS A 235 6.77 -19.19 7.31
CA LYS A 235 7.91 -19.73 6.57
C LYS A 235 8.74 -18.61 5.94
N ALA A 236 10.03 -18.56 6.26
CA ALA A 236 10.96 -17.55 5.71
C ALA A 236 10.97 -17.53 4.16
N ARG A 237 10.92 -18.69 3.51
CA ARG A 237 10.90 -18.77 2.04
C ARG A 237 9.70 -18.06 1.39
N VAL A 238 8.56 -17.99 2.09
CA VAL A 238 7.35 -17.34 1.57
C VAL A 238 7.50 -15.83 1.65
N ARG A 239 8.10 -15.33 2.74
CA ARG A 239 8.46 -13.92 2.89
C ARG A 239 9.50 -13.49 1.86
N GLU A 240 10.55 -14.31 1.69
CA GLU A 240 11.57 -14.10 0.66
C GLU A 240 10.95 -14.10 -0.74
N TYR A 241 10.04 -15.02 -1.02
CA TYR A 241 9.32 -15.06 -2.29
C TYR A 241 8.54 -13.76 -2.54
N TRP A 242 7.73 -13.29 -1.58
CA TRP A 242 6.95 -12.07 -1.75
C TRP A 242 7.85 -10.84 -2.00
N ARG A 243 8.88 -10.69 -1.17
CA ARG A 243 9.92 -9.65 -1.36
C ARG A 243 10.50 -9.72 -2.76
N ASP A 244 10.90 -10.92 -3.19
CA ASP A 244 11.58 -11.12 -4.46
C ASP A 244 10.64 -10.85 -5.66
N MET A 245 9.33 -11.07 -5.54
CA MET A 245 8.37 -10.63 -6.56
C MET A 245 8.44 -9.11 -6.75
N CYS A 246 8.42 -8.36 -5.64
CA CYS A 246 8.52 -6.91 -5.69
C CYS A 246 9.86 -6.47 -6.31
N LEU A 247 10.98 -7.04 -5.84
CA LEU A 247 12.30 -6.71 -6.37
C LEU A 247 12.42 -7.04 -7.87
N ASN A 248 11.87 -8.15 -8.33
CA ASN A 248 11.89 -8.52 -9.75
C ASN A 248 11.09 -7.52 -10.62
N LEU A 249 9.97 -6.99 -10.12
CA LEU A 249 9.22 -5.93 -10.81
C LEU A 249 10.03 -4.64 -10.88
N THR A 250 10.66 -4.24 -9.78
CA THR A 250 11.50 -3.03 -9.76
C THR A 250 12.78 -3.15 -10.62
N ALA A 251 13.29 -4.37 -10.81
CA ALA A 251 14.43 -4.65 -11.69
C ALA A 251 14.14 -4.34 -13.18
N SER A 252 12.88 -4.10 -13.56
CA SER A 252 12.52 -3.58 -14.89
C SER A 252 13.08 -2.19 -15.19
N GLY A 253 13.46 -1.42 -14.16
CA GLY A 253 13.93 -0.04 -14.31
C GLY A 253 12.82 1.01 -14.36
N VAL A 254 11.54 0.60 -14.44
CA VAL A 254 10.39 1.50 -14.61
C VAL A 254 9.36 1.42 -13.47
N ILE A 255 9.49 0.46 -12.57
CA ILE A 255 8.70 0.35 -11.35
C ILE A 255 9.60 0.75 -10.17
N ASP A 256 9.14 1.68 -9.34
CA ASP A 256 9.88 2.28 -8.24
C ASP A 256 9.51 1.70 -6.86
N GLY A 257 8.39 0.99 -6.79
CA GLY A 257 7.89 0.45 -5.54
C GLY A 257 6.76 -0.55 -5.74
N CYS A 258 6.28 -1.08 -4.62
CA CYS A 258 5.16 -2.00 -4.59
C CYS A 258 4.13 -1.54 -3.56
N GLY A 259 2.87 -1.86 -3.79
CA GLY A 259 1.83 -1.79 -2.78
C GLY A 259 1.66 -3.12 -2.08
N ALA A 260 1.31 -3.04 -0.81
CA ALA A 260 1.07 -4.12 0.10
C ALA A 260 -0.40 -4.09 0.54
N ASP A 261 -1.31 -4.53 -0.33
CA ASP A 261 -2.71 -4.71 0.02
C ASP A 261 -2.84 -5.71 1.17
N PHE A 262 -3.88 -5.53 1.99
CA PHE A 262 -4.10 -6.30 3.22
C PHE A 262 -2.91 -6.31 4.19
N SER A 263 -1.97 -5.36 4.08
CA SER A 263 -0.89 -5.14 5.07
C SER A 263 -1.46 -4.95 6.47
N SER A 264 -2.53 -4.18 6.59
CA SER A 264 -3.28 -3.98 7.84
C SER A 264 -4.44 -4.99 8.05
N LEU A 265 -4.34 -6.22 7.48
CA LEU A 265 -5.38 -7.27 7.51
C LEU A 265 -6.74 -6.83 6.94
N GLU A 266 -7.76 -7.68 7.06
CA GLU A 266 -9.11 -7.44 6.57
C GLU A 266 -9.70 -6.08 7.00
N ARG A 267 -10.34 -5.41 6.04
CA ARG A 267 -11.07 -4.13 6.18
C ARG A 267 -10.23 -2.91 6.57
N ASN A 268 -8.92 -2.99 6.46
CA ASN A 268 -8.03 -1.84 6.62
C ASN A 268 -8.12 -1.24 8.02
N ARG A 269 -8.16 -2.13 9.02
CA ARG A 269 -8.29 -1.75 10.41
C ARG A 269 -7.10 -2.34 11.15
N TRP A 270 -6.11 -1.51 11.43
CA TRP A 270 -5.00 -1.93 12.28
C TRP A 270 -5.47 -2.53 13.63
N GLY A 271 -6.59 -2.07 14.18
CA GLY A 271 -7.16 -2.65 15.41
C GLY A 271 -7.60 -4.11 15.32
N THR A 272 -7.74 -4.68 14.11
CA THR A 272 -8.06 -6.11 13.92
C THR A 272 -6.82 -6.98 13.72
N HIS A 273 -5.61 -6.41 13.70
CA HIS A 273 -4.32 -7.12 13.79
C HIS A 273 -4.10 -7.72 15.19
N THR A 274 -4.92 -8.70 15.53
CA THR A 274 -4.79 -9.46 16.78
C THR A 274 -4.63 -10.93 16.47
N THR A 275 -3.82 -11.62 17.28
CA THR A 275 -3.67 -13.08 17.21
C THR A 275 -5.02 -13.78 17.28
N ASP A 276 -5.95 -13.31 18.11
CA ASP A 276 -7.30 -13.88 18.22
C ASP A 276 -8.13 -13.73 16.95
N TYR A 277 -8.03 -12.58 16.27
CA TYR A 277 -8.71 -12.38 14.98
C TYR A 277 -8.18 -13.36 13.93
N ILE A 278 -6.87 -13.43 13.78
CA ILE A 278 -6.18 -14.31 12.81
C ILE A 278 -6.52 -15.78 13.12
N ARG A 279 -6.39 -16.19 14.39
CA ARG A 279 -6.72 -17.53 14.87
C ARG A 279 -8.15 -17.92 14.52
N THR A 280 -9.10 -17.04 14.79
CA THR A 280 -10.53 -17.30 14.58
C THR A 280 -10.90 -17.32 13.10
N ASN A 281 -10.46 -16.33 12.32
CA ASN A 281 -10.86 -16.21 10.92
C ASN A 281 -10.17 -17.22 10.00
N TYR A 282 -8.93 -17.62 10.32
CA TYR A 282 -8.15 -18.55 9.47
C TYR A 282 -8.13 -19.98 10.02
N GLY A 283 -8.80 -20.23 11.15
CA GLY A 283 -8.88 -21.56 11.76
C GLY A 283 -7.52 -22.09 12.22
N LEU A 284 -6.69 -21.23 12.80
CA LEU A 284 -5.35 -21.60 13.26
C LEU A 284 -5.36 -21.94 14.76
N ASP A 285 -4.31 -22.58 15.25
CA ASP A 285 -3.97 -22.52 16.68
C ASP A 285 -3.29 -21.18 17.02
N GLU A 286 -3.21 -20.86 18.31
CA GLU A 286 -2.66 -19.59 18.81
C GLU A 286 -1.19 -19.37 18.41
N VAL A 287 -0.37 -20.42 18.46
CA VAL A 287 1.07 -20.35 18.14
C VAL A 287 1.26 -20.07 16.66
N THR A 288 0.52 -20.76 15.80
CA THR A 288 0.54 -20.55 14.34
C THR A 288 0.03 -19.16 13.98
N ALA A 289 -1.06 -18.69 14.59
CA ALA A 289 -1.58 -17.34 14.35
C ALA A 289 -0.58 -16.24 14.76
N GLN A 290 0.08 -16.39 15.91
CA GLN A 290 1.10 -15.45 16.36
C GLN A 290 2.32 -15.46 15.43
N ALA A 291 2.79 -16.64 15.04
CA ALA A 291 3.92 -16.79 14.12
C ALA A 291 3.62 -16.20 12.74
N TRP A 292 2.37 -16.35 12.26
CA TRP A 292 1.95 -15.79 10.99
C TRP A 292 1.93 -14.26 11.05
N ASN A 293 1.38 -13.68 12.12
CA ASN A 293 1.31 -12.22 12.30
C ASN A 293 2.71 -11.58 12.31
N GLU A 294 3.63 -12.15 13.08
CA GLU A 294 5.03 -11.69 13.11
C GLU A 294 5.71 -11.89 11.77
N GLY A 295 5.49 -13.03 11.11
CA GLY A 295 6.02 -13.30 9.79
C GLY A 295 5.55 -12.29 8.74
N HIS A 296 4.26 -11.95 8.73
CA HIS A 296 3.68 -11.02 7.76
C HIS A 296 4.28 -9.61 7.92
N ARG A 297 4.39 -9.14 9.17
CA ARG A 297 5.11 -7.89 9.48
C ARG A 297 6.58 -7.96 9.06
N GLN A 298 7.28 -9.05 9.39
CA GLN A 298 8.69 -9.24 9.05
C GLN A 298 8.93 -9.26 7.53
N MET A 299 8.00 -9.81 6.74
CA MET A 299 8.07 -9.77 5.28
C MET A 299 8.07 -8.33 4.75
N MET A 300 7.22 -7.46 5.31
CA MET A 300 7.16 -6.06 4.92
C MET A 300 8.42 -5.29 5.32
N VAL A 301 8.96 -5.55 6.52
CA VAL A 301 10.27 -5.01 6.95
C VAL A 301 11.36 -5.43 5.97
N GLU A 302 11.50 -6.74 5.70
CA GLU A 302 12.51 -7.29 4.78
C GLU A 302 12.37 -6.69 3.37
N THR A 303 11.14 -6.42 2.92
CA THR A 303 10.90 -5.83 1.61
C THR A 303 11.22 -4.34 1.55
N THR A 304 10.80 -3.55 2.55
CA THR A 304 11.13 -2.13 2.65
C THR A 304 12.65 -1.92 2.72
N GLU A 305 13.36 -2.74 3.51
CA GLU A 305 14.82 -2.72 3.59
C GLU A 305 15.49 -3.09 2.26
N ALA A 306 14.98 -4.11 1.56
CA ALA A 306 15.55 -4.54 0.29
C ALA A 306 15.36 -3.51 -0.83
N LEU A 307 14.22 -2.80 -0.84
CA LEU A 307 13.98 -1.69 -1.78
C LEU A 307 14.96 -0.53 -1.59
N GLY A 308 15.49 -0.35 -0.38
CA GLY A 308 16.51 0.66 -0.08
C GLY A 308 16.00 2.10 -0.09
N GLU A 309 16.91 3.07 -0.10
CA GLU A 309 16.56 4.51 -0.02
C GLU A 309 15.86 5.05 -1.28
N GLY A 310 15.99 4.36 -2.42
CA GLY A 310 15.38 4.76 -3.68
C GLY A 310 13.96 4.22 -3.88
N GLY A 311 13.63 3.07 -3.27
CA GLY A 311 12.35 2.40 -3.46
C GLY A 311 11.41 2.51 -2.27
N PHE A 312 10.15 2.19 -2.49
CA PHE A 312 9.13 2.28 -1.45
C PHE A 312 8.12 1.14 -1.47
N LEU A 313 7.69 0.75 -0.28
CA LEU A 313 6.61 -0.21 -0.05
C LEU A 313 5.42 0.55 0.52
N ILE A 314 4.28 0.50 -0.16
CA ILE A 314 3.06 1.19 0.23
C ILE A 314 2.18 0.25 1.06
N GLY A 315 2.10 0.45 2.37
CA GLY A 315 1.11 -0.18 3.24
C GLY A 315 -0.28 0.45 3.11
N LYS A 316 -1.20 0.05 3.97
CA LYS A 316 -2.63 0.40 3.87
C LYS A 316 -3.14 1.27 5.00
N ASP A 317 -2.45 1.28 6.13
CA ASP A 317 -2.83 2.04 7.32
C ASP A 317 -1.69 2.95 7.78
N SER A 318 -2.02 4.20 8.12
CA SER A 318 -1.08 5.18 8.70
C SER A 318 -0.24 4.67 9.87
N PHE A 319 -0.72 3.69 10.65
CA PHE A 319 0.03 3.12 11.78
C PHE A 319 1.24 2.28 11.34
N GLU A 320 1.27 1.84 10.09
CA GLU A 320 2.36 1.06 9.50
C GLU A 320 3.54 1.95 9.08
N LEU A 321 3.25 3.22 8.81
CA LEU A 321 4.18 4.17 8.21
C LEU A 321 5.34 4.51 9.16
N GLY A 322 6.56 4.15 8.74
CA GLY A 322 7.79 4.31 9.53
C GLY A 322 8.09 3.15 10.48
N ASP A 323 7.18 2.18 10.61
CA ASP A 323 7.42 0.94 11.35
C ASP A 323 7.99 -0.15 10.42
N HIS A 324 7.17 -0.65 9.50
CA HIS A 324 7.54 -1.72 8.57
C HIS A 324 7.33 -1.37 7.10
N VAL A 325 6.71 -0.22 6.80
CA VAL A 325 6.62 0.37 5.46
C VAL A 325 7.10 1.82 5.47
N ASN A 326 7.55 2.33 4.32
CA ASN A 326 7.97 3.73 4.14
C ASN A 326 6.99 4.56 3.27
N ALA A 327 5.90 3.94 2.83
CA ALA A 327 4.78 4.59 2.20
C ALA A 327 3.46 3.98 2.70
N VAL A 328 2.37 4.72 2.66
CA VAL A 328 1.01 4.17 2.90
C VAL A 328 0.01 4.81 1.95
N LEU A 329 -1.00 4.03 1.56
CA LEU A 329 -2.21 4.49 0.88
C LEU A 329 -3.39 4.13 1.77
N GLN A 330 -3.90 5.16 2.44
CA GLN A 330 -5.00 5.01 3.37
C GLN A 330 -6.32 5.22 2.63
N GLU A 331 -7.14 4.17 2.62
CA GLU A 331 -8.48 4.22 2.07
C GLU A 331 -9.37 5.14 2.92
N GLY A 332 -9.82 6.23 2.31
CA GLY A 332 -10.69 7.19 2.96
C GLY A 332 -9.90 8.27 3.69
N CYS A 333 -10.16 9.49 3.27
CA CYS A 333 -9.55 10.66 3.85
C CYS A 333 -10.62 11.76 3.96
N PRO A 334 -11.53 11.64 4.94
CA PRO A 334 -12.67 12.54 5.04
C PRO A 334 -12.23 13.94 5.45
N ALA A 335 -13.06 14.93 5.15
CA ALA A 335 -12.92 16.27 5.70
C ALA A 335 -13.21 16.21 7.22
N SER A 336 -12.17 16.03 8.05
CA SER A 336 -12.35 15.83 9.49
C SER A 336 -11.13 16.31 10.30
N ASN A 337 -11.36 16.59 11.59
CA ASN A 337 -10.27 16.87 12.53
C ASN A 337 -9.31 15.69 12.68
N THR A 338 -9.82 14.46 12.58
CA THR A 338 -9.02 13.23 12.65
C THR A 338 -7.99 13.20 11.52
N THR A 339 -8.42 13.51 10.29
CA THR A 339 -7.54 13.59 9.12
C THR A 339 -6.43 14.62 9.31
N ILE A 340 -6.76 15.83 9.77
CA ILE A 340 -5.78 16.89 10.02
C ILE A 340 -4.72 16.43 11.02
N ASN A 341 -5.14 15.92 12.17
CA ASN A 341 -4.22 15.56 13.24
C ASN A 341 -3.38 14.31 12.89
N MET A 342 -3.96 13.34 12.19
CA MET A 342 -3.24 12.18 11.68
C MET A 342 -2.13 12.62 10.72
N LEU A 343 -2.42 13.45 9.73
CA LEU A 343 -1.41 13.96 8.80
C LEU A 343 -0.29 14.70 9.54
N ARG A 344 -0.62 15.62 10.45
CA ARG A 344 0.40 16.34 11.24
C ARG A 344 1.29 15.39 12.06
N ASN A 345 0.70 14.35 12.65
CA ASN A 345 1.45 13.35 13.41
C ASN A 345 2.39 12.53 12.52
N LEU A 346 1.98 12.23 11.28
CA LEU A 346 2.83 11.55 10.30
C LEU A 346 4.01 12.42 9.87
N THR A 347 3.80 13.73 9.66
CA THR A 347 4.89 14.67 9.38
C THR A 347 5.90 14.71 10.54
N ALA A 348 5.42 14.87 11.78
CA ALA A 348 6.29 14.83 12.96
C ALA A 348 7.01 13.48 13.11
N THR A 349 6.38 12.37 12.69
CA THR A 349 7.01 11.05 12.68
C THR A 349 8.14 10.97 11.67
N ALA A 350 7.93 11.46 10.44
CA ALA A 350 8.96 11.51 9.40
C ALA A 350 10.18 12.32 9.86
N GLU A 351 9.94 13.51 10.45
CA GLU A 351 10.99 14.38 11.00
C GLU A 351 11.76 13.70 12.13
N ARG A 352 11.05 13.11 13.10
CA ARG A 352 11.66 12.39 14.23
C ARG A 352 12.52 11.22 13.77
N LEU A 353 12.10 10.50 12.74
CA LEU A 353 12.84 9.36 12.20
C LEU A 353 13.95 9.79 11.24
N GLY A 354 13.96 11.04 10.76
CA GLY A 354 14.87 11.49 9.71
C GLY A 354 14.68 10.72 8.40
N LYS A 355 13.47 10.22 8.14
CA LYS A 355 13.14 9.39 6.96
C LYS A 355 12.10 10.09 6.10
N ARG A 356 12.18 9.89 4.79
CA ARG A 356 11.07 10.23 3.88
C ARG A 356 9.98 9.19 4.04
N LEU A 357 8.77 9.64 4.33
CA LEU A 357 7.59 8.80 4.50
C LEU A 357 6.50 9.32 3.57
N ILE A 358 6.05 8.48 2.65
CA ILE A 358 5.02 8.85 1.68
C ILE A 358 3.65 8.57 2.28
N TYR A 359 2.75 9.54 2.23
CA TYR A 359 1.37 9.34 2.64
C TYR A 359 0.42 9.63 1.48
N GLN A 360 -0.46 8.68 1.16
CA GLN A 360 -1.49 8.79 0.14
C GLN A 360 -2.88 8.82 0.80
N CYS A 361 -3.48 10.01 0.82
CA CYS A 361 -4.82 10.32 1.35
C CYS A 361 -5.88 9.98 0.29
N HIS A 362 -6.36 8.73 0.24
CA HIS A 362 -7.25 8.30 -0.84
C HIS A 362 -8.69 8.82 -0.65
N THR A 363 -9.21 9.48 -1.68
CA THR A 363 -10.58 9.99 -1.74
C THR A 363 -11.22 9.70 -3.10
N ASN A 364 -12.49 9.31 -3.07
CA ASN A 364 -13.31 9.18 -4.27
C ASN A 364 -13.84 10.53 -4.77
N SER A 365 -13.74 11.58 -3.95
CA SER A 365 -14.29 12.90 -4.24
C SER A 365 -13.49 13.97 -3.52
N PRO A 366 -12.52 14.62 -4.20
CA PRO A 366 -11.72 15.70 -3.62
C PRO A 366 -12.55 16.98 -3.51
N THR A 367 -13.61 16.98 -2.71
CA THR A 367 -14.42 18.18 -2.45
C THR A 367 -13.59 19.28 -1.80
N GLU A 368 -14.04 20.52 -1.88
CA GLU A 368 -13.29 21.65 -1.32
C GLU A 368 -13.00 21.49 0.19
N SER A 369 -13.95 20.93 0.96
CA SER A 369 -13.72 20.67 2.38
C SER A 369 -12.70 19.55 2.63
N VAL A 370 -12.65 18.52 1.78
CA VAL A 370 -11.62 17.46 1.83
C VAL A 370 -10.25 18.04 1.47
N GLN A 371 -10.18 18.87 0.43
CA GLN A 371 -8.98 19.60 0.05
C GLN A 371 -8.47 20.49 1.19
N ALA A 372 -9.35 21.28 1.83
CA ALA A 372 -9.00 22.16 2.94
C ALA A 372 -8.48 21.37 4.16
N ALA A 373 -9.15 20.29 4.55
CA ALA A 373 -8.71 19.43 5.65
C ALA A 373 -7.34 18.78 5.35
N PHE A 374 -7.15 18.28 4.12
CA PHE A 374 -5.86 17.73 3.71
C PHE A 374 -4.75 18.79 3.72
N LEU A 375 -4.93 19.93 3.07
CA LEU A 375 -3.92 21.00 3.01
C LEU A 375 -3.58 21.59 4.39
N CYS A 376 -4.54 21.58 5.32
CA CYS A 376 -4.27 21.94 6.71
C CYS A 376 -3.33 20.94 7.40
N GLY A 377 -3.58 19.64 7.24
CA GLY A 377 -2.78 18.60 7.92
C GLY A 377 -1.50 18.17 7.20
N ALA A 378 -1.45 18.32 5.88
CA ALA A 378 -0.42 17.72 5.04
C ALA A 378 0.97 18.35 5.23
N GLY A 379 1.99 17.50 5.30
CA GLY A 379 3.40 17.87 5.25
C GLY A 379 4.05 17.44 3.95
N LYS A 380 5.38 17.47 3.92
CA LYS A 380 6.17 16.99 2.78
C LYS A 380 5.92 15.50 2.53
N ASP A 381 5.90 15.10 1.25
CA ASP A 381 5.65 13.74 0.77
C ASP A 381 4.23 13.20 1.10
N HIS A 382 3.28 14.09 1.41
CA HIS A 382 1.86 13.75 1.53
C HIS A 382 1.12 14.14 0.25
N TYR A 383 0.29 13.24 -0.26
CA TYR A 383 -0.45 13.38 -1.51
C TYR A 383 -1.94 13.13 -1.26
N MET A 384 -2.80 13.95 -1.86
CA MET A 384 -4.20 13.58 -2.04
C MET A 384 -4.28 12.57 -3.18
N THR A 385 -4.86 11.41 -2.93
CA THR A 385 -4.89 10.33 -3.92
C THR A 385 -6.29 10.23 -4.51
N VAL A 386 -6.37 10.31 -5.84
CA VAL A 386 -7.61 10.17 -6.62
C VAL A 386 -7.58 8.89 -7.45
N GLY A 387 -8.73 8.49 -7.99
CA GLY A 387 -8.91 7.23 -8.72
C GLY A 387 -9.72 6.22 -7.91
N GLY A 388 -9.64 4.95 -8.29
CA GLY A 388 -10.35 3.86 -7.62
C GLY A 388 -9.90 2.48 -8.09
N TRP A 389 -10.43 1.43 -7.47
CA TRP A 389 -9.97 0.03 -7.62
C TRP A 389 -9.95 -0.53 -9.05
N LYS A 390 -10.93 -0.15 -9.87
CA LYS A 390 -11.09 -0.75 -11.20
C LYS A 390 -11.66 0.30 -12.14
N GLY A 391 -10.86 0.68 -13.13
CA GLY A 391 -11.13 1.51 -14.30
C GLY A 391 -12.27 2.53 -14.14
N ASP A 392 -11.97 3.81 -14.25
CA ASP A 392 -13.01 4.82 -14.21
C ASP A 392 -13.89 4.79 -15.47
N LYS A 393 -15.22 4.73 -15.26
CA LYS A 393 -16.23 4.87 -16.33
C LYS A 393 -16.14 6.23 -17.00
N ALA A 394 -15.76 7.27 -16.26
CA ALA A 394 -15.58 8.62 -16.80
C ALA A 394 -14.20 8.82 -17.46
N GLY A 395 -13.32 7.81 -17.39
CA GLY A 395 -11.95 7.88 -17.90
C GLY A 395 -11.00 8.59 -16.93
N PHE A 396 -9.71 8.27 -17.02
CA PHE A 396 -8.71 8.81 -16.10
C PHE A 396 -8.53 10.34 -16.14
N PRO A 397 -8.74 11.03 -17.28
CA PRO A 397 -8.73 12.50 -17.30
C PRO A 397 -9.74 13.14 -16.33
N SER A 398 -10.84 12.45 -15.99
CA SER A 398 -11.89 12.99 -15.12
C SER A 398 -11.40 13.24 -13.67
N HIS A 399 -10.34 12.55 -13.25
CA HIS A 399 -9.79 12.65 -11.90
C HIS A 399 -8.87 13.87 -11.71
N TRP A 400 -8.43 14.51 -12.79
CA TRP A 400 -7.62 15.72 -12.71
C TRP A 400 -8.53 16.96 -12.77
N ILE A 401 -8.69 17.64 -11.63
CA ILE A 401 -9.53 18.85 -11.53
C ILE A 401 -8.69 20.12 -11.66
N PRO A 402 -9.27 21.25 -12.13
CA PRO A 402 -8.52 22.51 -12.32
C PRO A 402 -7.82 23.04 -11.06
N GLU A 403 -8.35 22.77 -9.87
CA GLU A 403 -7.74 23.14 -8.59
C GLU A 403 -6.33 22.58 -8.42
N PHE A 404 -6.02 21.43 -9.02
CA PHE A 404 -4.70 20.79 -8.90
C PHE A 404 -3.59 21.54 -9.64
N GLU A 405 -3.94 22.45 -10.55
CA GLU A 405 -2.99 23.28 -11.31
C GLU A 405 -2.80 24.67 -10.70
N LYS A 406 -3.59 25.04 -9.67
CA LYS A 406 -3.52 26.37 -9.07
C LYS A 406 -2.22 26.53 -8.25
N PRO A 407 -1.53 27.69 -8.35
CA PRO A 407 -0.33 27.96 -7.56
C PRO A 407 -0.60 27.88 -6.06
N LEU A 408 0.26 27.17 -5.35
CA LEU A 408 0.15 26.98 -3.90
C LEU A 408 1.38 27.54 -3.17
N GLY A 409 2.59 27.10 -3.54
CA GLY A 409 3.84 27.44 -2.85
C GLY A 409 3.95 26.78 -1.48
N GLU A 410 5.13 26.86 -0.85
CA GLU A 410 5.35 26.25 0.47
C GLU A 410 4.39 26.84 1.52
N PRO A 411 3.96 26.05 2.52
CA PRO A 411 3.21 26.59 3.65
C PRO A 411 4.07 27.59 4.43
N MET A 412 3.52 28.78 4.73
CA MET A 412 4.26 29.79 5.49
C MET A 412 4.43 29.40 6.96
N ILE A 413 3.46 28.65 7.47
CA ILE A 413 3.39 28.11 8.83
C ILE A 413 2.58 26.81 8.82
N ASP A 414 2.71 26.03 9.90
CA ASP A 414 1.78 24.95 10.19
C ASP A 414 0.35 25.46 10.39
N CYS A 415 -0.62 24.60 10.12
CA CYS A 415 -2.02 24.94 10.31
C CYS A 415 -2.33 25.22 11.80
N ILE A 416 -2.96 26.36 12.08
CA ILE A 416 -3.27 26.83 13.43
C ILE A 416 -4.74 26.56 13.74
N TYR A 417 -5.02 26.03 14.93
CA TYR A 417 -6.39 25.94 15.45
C TYR A 417 -6.69 27.13 16.35
N ASP A 418 -7.66 27.94 15.94
CA ASP A 418 -8.22 29.02 16.75
C ASP A 418 -9.40 28.49 17.57
N ARG A 419 -9.28 28.56 18.90
CA ARG A 419 -10.30 28.09 19.83
C ARG A 419 -11.55 28.97 19.84
N ASP A 420 -11.40 30.27 19.58
CA ASP A 420 -12.51 31.22 19.67
C ASP A 420 -13.45 31.07 18.47
N SER A 421 -12.88 30.89 17.27
CA SER A 421 -13.65 30.60 16.06
C SER A 421 -13.91 29.11 15.83
N SER A 422 -13.24 28.22 16.58
CA SER A 422 -13.24 26.77 16.35
C SER A 422 -12.84 26.42 14.91
N MET A 423 -11.86 27.12 14.34
CA MET A 423 -11.39 26.92 12.97
C MET A 423 -9.92 26.59 12.91
N TRP A 424 -9.58 25.72 11.98
CA TRP A 424 -8.23 25.55 11.47
C TRP A 424 -7.98 26.55 10.33
N SER A 425 -6.76 27.08 10.22
CA SER A 425 -6.35 27.90 9.07
C SER A 425 -4.86 27.72 8.73
N ARG A 426 -4.53 27.88 7.44
CA ARG A 426 -3.14 27.84 6.95
C ARG A 426 -2.97 28.75 5.73
N LEU A 427 -1.85 29.48 5.69
CA LEU A 427 -1.48 30.35 4.57
C LEU A 427 -0.27 29.76 3.83
N PHE A 428 -0.32 29.79 2.50
CA PHE A 428 0.75 29.34 1.63
C PHE A 428 1.42 30.53 0.94
N GLN A 429 2.66 30.34 0.46
CA GLN A 429 3.47 31.38 -0.17
C GLN A 429 2.82 32.03 -1.39
N SER A 430 1.97 31.32 -2.13
CA SER A 430 1.24 31.93 -3.25
C SER A 430 0.20 32.95 -2.78
N GLY A 431 -0.10 33.03 -1.48
CA GLY A 431 -1.24 33.78 -0.93
C GLY A 431 -2.52 32.96 -0.82
N THR A 432 -2.49 31.69 -1.25
CA THR A 432 -3.61 30.75 -1.03
C THR A 432 -3.84 30.55 0.47
N HIS A 433 -5.08 30.70 0.91
CA HIS A 433 -5.50 30.56 2.31
C HIS A 433 -6.55 29.46 2.43
N ILE A 434 -6.33 28.52 3.33
CA ILE A 434 -7.31 27.48 3.67
C ILE A 434 -7.92 27.74 5.04
N TRP A 435 -9.16 27.31 5.22
CA TRP A 435 -9.81 27.23 6.52
C TRP A 435 -10.66 25.96 6.62
N PHE A 436 -10.80 25.42 7.83
CA PHE A 436 -11.60 24.23 8.08
C PHE A 436 -12.23 24.26 9.48
N ASN A 437 -13.53 24.08 9.57
CA ASN A 437 -14.27 23.95 10.82
C ASN A 437 -14.54 22.45 11.12
N PRO A 438 -13.89 21.87 12.13
CA PRO A 438 -14.05 20.46 12.48
C PRO A 438 -15.40 20.13 13.13
N THR A 439 -16.18 21.12 13.56
CA THR A 439 -17.46 20.92 14.23
C THR A 439 -18.54 20.45 13.26
N ASN A 440 -18.51 20.97 12.03
CA ASN A 440 -19.47 20.67 10.98
C ASN A 440 -18.81 20.06 9.72
N ASN A 441 -17.50 19.80 9.76
CA ASN A 441 -16.71 19.24 8.67
C ASN A 441 -16.74 20.06 7.38
N THR A 442 -16.87 21.39 7.49
CA THR A 442 -16.84 22.31 6.35
C THR A 442 -15.53 23.06 6.29
N GLY A 443 -14.94 23.17 5.11
CA GLY A 443 -13.77 24.00 4.85
C GLY A 443 -13.78 24.56 3.44
N GLY A 444 -12.90 25.53 3.20
CA GLY A 444 -12.75 26.24 1.93
C GLY A 444 -11.29 26.49 1.59
N VAL A 445 -11.02 26.66 0.29
CA VAL A 445 -9.70 27.04 -0.24
C VAL A 445 -9.84 28.33 -1.03
N ILE A 446 -9.35 29.42 -0.45
CA ILE A 446 -9.28 30.72 -1.10
C ILE A 446 -7.97 30.76 -1.88
N TRP A 447 -8.05 30.35 -3.15
CA TRP A 447 -6.93 30.39 -4.09
C TRP A 447 -6.54 31.84 -4.39
N ASN A 448 -5.24 32.13 -4.41
CA ASN A 448 -4.81 33.43 -4.93
C ASN A 448 -5.05 33.49 -6.45
N THR A 449 -5.94 34.38 -6.88
CA THR A 449 -6.25 34.60 -8.31
C THR A 449 -5.35 35.63 -8.96
N ASN A 450 -4.42 36.23 -8.22
CA ASN A 450 -3.44 37.16 -8.79
C ASN A 450 -2.35 36.36 -9.52
N THR A 451 -2.73 35.69 -10.61
CA THR A 451 -1.80 35.50 -11.72
C THR A 451 -1.36 36.88 -12.15
N VAL A 452 -0.16 37.28 -11.75
CA VAL A 452 0.58 38.31 -12.48
C VAL A 452 0.65 37.77 -13.90
N HIS A 453 -0.21 38.27 -14.78
CA HIS A 453 0.04 38.17 -16.20
C HIS A 453 1.31 38.96 -16.42
N ASP A 454 2.45 38.29 -16.39
CA ASP A 454 3.69 38.82 -16.96
C ASP A 454 3.33 39.20 -18.40
N SER A 455 3.26 40.51 -18.62
CA SER A 455 2.93 41.15 -19.88
C SER A 455 4.18 41.37 -20.71
#